data_AF-A0A2W6C595-F1
#
_entry.id   AF-A0A2W6C595-F1
#
_cell.length_a   1.000
_cell.length_b   1.000
_cell.length_c   1.000
_cell.angle_alpha   90.00
_cell.angle_beta   90.00
_cell.angle_gamma   90.00
#
_symmetry.space_group_name_H-M   'P 1'
#
loop_
_entity.id
_entity.type
_entity.pdbx_description
1 polymer ?
#
loop_
_entity_poly.entity_id
_entity_poly.type
_entity_poly.pdbx_seq_one_letter_code
_entity_poly.pdbx_strand_id
1 'polypeptide(L)'
;MATYVRLMDAQERIAQARHRHGANRATIEEALAVSELNDAEGNQEDDLYLRTLARFVAALGGHLEVLAVFPGETIALRREPSD
;
A
#
# COMPACT_ATOMS: atom_id res chain seq x y z
N MET A 1 2.60 -15.93 -7.20
CA MET A 1 3.88 -15.84 -6.43
C MET A 1 4.60 -14.51 -6.65
N ALA A 2 4.80 -14.05 -7.90
CA ALA A 2 5.52 -12.80 -8.16
C ALA A 2 4.85 -11.54 -7.54
N THR A 3 3.52 -11.48 -7.55
CA THR A 3 2.73 -10.36 -7.00
C THR A 3 2.87 -10.24 -5.48
N TYR A 4 2.84 -11.37 -4.78
CA TYR A 4 2.99 -11.42 -3.32
C TYR A 4 4.37 -10.94 -2.86
N VAL A 5 5.44 -11.38 -3.55
CA VAL A 5 6.81 -10.92 -3.25
C VAL A 5 6.95 -9.41 -3.47
N ARG A 6 6.35 -8.87 -4.54
CA ARG A 6 6.33 -7.42 -4.79
C ARG A 6 5.56 -6.65 -3.71
N LEU A 7 4.46 -7.23 -3.20
CA LEU A 7 3.67 -6.63 -2.14
C LEU A 7 4.47 -6.51 -0.83
N MET A 8 5.14 -7.59 -0.42
CA MET A 8 5.95 -7.57 0.80
C MET A 8 7.10 -6.55 0.71
N ASP A 9 7.79 -6.46 -0.43
CA ASP A 9 8.85 -5.45 -0.65
C ASP A 9 8.30 -4.02 -0.53
N ALA A 10 7.14 -3.74 -1.15
CA ALA A 10 6.51 -2.42 -1.09
C ALA A 10 6.08 -2.06 0.35
N GLN A 11 5.44 -2.98 1.06
CA GLN A 11 5.03 -2.79 2.46
C GLN A 11 6.23 -2.55 3.37
N GLU A 12 7.32 -3.31 3.20
CA GLU A 12 8.55 -3.13 3.98
C GLU A 12 9.17 -1.75 3.74
N ARG A 13 9.28 -1.32 2.48
CA ARG A 13 9.85 -0.01 2.13
C ARG A 13 9.05 1.14 2.72
N ILE A 14 7.71 1.04 2.68
CA ILE A 14 6.82 2.04 3.26
C ILE A 14 6.92 2.02 4.79
N ALA A 15 6.93 0.85 5.42
CA ALA A 15 7.10 0.69 6.86
C ALA A 15 8.41 1.31 7.36
N GLN A 16 9.52 1.04 6.67
CA GLN A 16 10.82 1.63 6.99
C GLN A 16 10.80 3.16 6.84
N ALA A 17 10.21 3.69 5.77
CA ALA A 17 10.10 5.15 5.59
C ALA A 17 9.27 5.78 6.72
N ARG A 18 8.11 5.21 7.06
CA ARG A 18 7.24 5.71 8.13
C ARG A 18 7.88 5.61 9.51
N HIS A 19 8.59 4.52 9.80
CA HIS A 19 9.35 4.38 11.05
C HIS A 19 10.42 5.48 11.18
N ARG A 20 11.16 5.78 10.11
CA ARG A 20 12.13 6.90 10.11
C ARG A 20 11.47 8.26 10.35
N HIS A 21 10.22 8.41 9.94
CA HIS A 21 9.41 9.61 10.14
C HIS A 21 8.58 9.59 11.45
N GLY A 22 8.85 8.66 12.37
CA GLY A 22 8.28 8.66 13.72
C GLY A 22 6.98 7.87 13.89
N ALA A 23 6.58 7.06 12.90
CA ALA A 23 5.46 6.14 13.09
C ALA A 23 5.79 5.09 14.15
N ASN A 24 4.84 4.83 15.06
CA ASN A 24 4.99 3.83 16.09
C ASN A 24 4.97 2.42 15.48
N ARG A 25 5.80 1.53 16.03
CA ARG A 25 5.88 0.13 15.60
C ARG A 25 4.56 -0.62 15.75
N ALA A 26 3.78 -0.32 16.80
CA ALA A 26 2.45 -0.89 16.98
C ALA A 26 1.49 -0.52 15.82
N THR A 27 1.57 0.71 15.31
CA THR A 27 0.76 1.17 14.17
C THR A 27 1.17 0.48 12.87
N ILE A 28 2.47 0.20 12.70
CA ILE A 28 2.97 -0.55 11.53
C ILE A 28 2.51 -2.01 11.59
N GLU A 29 2.60 -2.65 12.76
CA GLU A 29 2.16 -4.04 12.97
C GLU A 29 0.64 -4.19 12.75
N GLU A 30 -0.16 -3.24 13.24
CA GLU A 30 -1.61 -3.20 13.01
C GLU A 30 -1.95 -3.05 11.52
N ALA A 31 -1.26 -2.15 10.80
CA ALA A 31 -1.47 -1.96 9.37
C ALA A 31 -1.13 -3.22 8.54
N LEU A 32 -0.09 -3.97 8.93
CA LEU A 32 0.27 -5.25 8.30
C LEU A 32 -0.82 -6.31 8.56
N ALA A 33 -1.31 -6.41 9.79
CA ALA A 33 -2.37 -7.38 10.14
C ALA A 33 -3.67 -7.14 9.36
N VAL A 34 -4.07 -5.88 9.14
CA VAL A 34 -5.24 -5.53 8.32
C VAL A 34 -5.06 -5.97 6.86
N SER A 35 -3.83 -5.93 6.36
CA SER A 35 -3.51 -6.30 4.98
C SER A 35 -3.61 -7.82 4.77
N GLU A 36 -3.02 -8.62 5.66
CA GLU A 36 -3.01 -10.09 5.54
C GLU A 36 -4.41 -10.74 5.66
N LEU A 37 -5.32 -10.15 6.43
CA LEU A 37 -6.66 -10.71 6.66
C LEU A 37 -7.59 -10.66 5.44
N ASN A 38 -7.32 -9.76 4.47
CA ASN A 38 -8.23 -9.50 3.35
C ASN A 38 -7.71 -10.06 2.01
N ASP A 39 -6.48 -10.57 1.97
CA ASP A 39 -5.90 -11.22 0.79
C ASP A 39 -6.51 -12.61 0.49
N ALA A 40 -7.40 -13.10 1.35
CA ALA A 40 -8.03 -14.42 1.25
C ALA A 40 -9.21 -14.50 0.25
N GLU A 41 -9.74 -13.38 -0.25
CA GLU A 41 -10.86 -13.38 -1.20
C GLU A 41 -10.39 -13.25 -2.66
N GLY A 42 -10.73 -14.26 -3.46
CA GLY A 42 -10.31 -14.46 -4.86
C GLY A 42 -10.62 -13.29 -5.80
N ASN A 43 -9.69 -12.33 -5.83
CA ASN A 43 -9.67 -11.21 -6.76
C ASN A 43 -8.56 -11.40 -7.81
N GLN A 44 -8.73 -10.74 -8.97
CA GLN A 44 -7.75 -10.72 -10.06
C GLN A 44 -6.41 -10.15 -9.56
N GLU A 45 -5.29 -10.79 -9.89
CA GLU A 45 -3.98 -10.58 -9.21
C GLU A 45 -3.51 -9.11 -9.16
N ASP A 46 -3.76 -8.31 -10.20
CA ASP A 46 -3.33 -6.90 -10.23
C ASP A 46 -4.17 -5.98 -9.34
N ASP A 47 -5.47 -6.27 -9.20
CA ASP A 47 -6.35 -5.52 -8.28
C ASP A 47 -6.06 -5.87 -6.82
N LEU A 48 -5.58 -7.09 -6.55
CA LEU A 48 -5.17 -7.49 -5.21
C LEU A 48 -4.00 -6.63 -4.71
N TYR A 49 -2.94 -6.49 -5.52
CA TYR A 49 -1.75 -5.72 -5.13
C TYR A 49 -2.07 -4.26 -4.77
N LEU A 50 -2.80 -3.55 -5.64
CA LEU A 50 -3.09 -2.14 -5.43
C LEU A 50 -4.06 -1.92 -4.26
N ARG A 51 -5.06 -2.79 -4.09
CA ARG A 51 -6.03 -2.68 -2.99
C ARG A 51 -5.38 -2.95 -1.64
N THR A 52 -4.55 -3.98 -1.54
CA THR A 52 -3.85 -4.32 -0.30
C THR A 52 -2.85 -3.22 0.08
N LEU A 53 -2.12 -2.68 -0.89
CA LEU A 53 -1.21 -1.55 -0.65
C LEU A 53 -1.95 -0.27 -0.27
N ALA A 54 -3.09 0.03 -0.92
CA ALA A 54 -3.89 1.20 -0.60
C ALA A 54 -4.38 1.17 0.85
N ARG A 55 -4.88 0.01 1.28
CA ARG A 55 -5.37 -0.19 2.65
C ARG A 55 -4.26 -0.12 3.68
N PHE A 56 -3.10 -0.70 3.39
CA PHE A 56 -1.91 -0.56 4.23
C PHE A 56 -1.53 0.92 4.43
N VAL A 57 -1.49 1.69 3.34
CA VAL A 57 -1.19 3.13 3.41
C VAL A 57 -2.28 3.91 4.15
N ALA A 58 -3.55 3.53 3.98
CA ALA A 58 -4.68 4.12 4.71
C ALA A 58 -4.62 3.87 6.22
N ALA A 59 -4.29 2.64 6.65
CA ALA A 59 -4.08 2.30 8.06
C ALA A 59 -2.94 3.09 8.71
N LEU A 60 -1.96 3.53 7.90
CA LEU A 60 -0.89 4.43 8.32
C LEU A 60 -1.27 5.92 8.28
N GLY A 61 -2.54 6.25 8.01
CA GLY A 61 -3.05 7.62 7.92
C GLY A 61 -2.70 8.34 6.61
N GLY A 62 -2.35 7.60 5.55
CA GLY A 62 -2.08 8.12 4.22
C GLY A 62 -3.16 7.76 3.19
N HIS A 63 -2.86 8.02 1.93
CA HIS A 63 -3.62 7.52 0.79
C HIS A 63 -2.65 7.09 -0.31
N LEU A 64 -3.05 6.12 -1.13
CA LEU A 64 -2.25 5.64 -2.26
C LEU A 64 -2.72 6.35 -3.54
N GLU A 65 -1.76 6.86 -4.30
CA GLU A 65 -1.99 7.44 -5.63
C GLU A 65 -1.18 6.67 -6.69
N VAL A 66 -1.84 6.31 -7.79
CA VAL A 66 -1.19 5.80 -8.99
C VAL A 66 -1.03 6.97 -9.96
N LEU A 67 0.22 7.31 -10.28
CA LEU A 67 0.55 8.46 -11.12
C LEU A 67 1.26 7.99 -12.41
N ALA A 68 0.85 8.51 -13.56
CA ALA A 68 1.63 8.44 -14.79
C ALA A 68 2.53 9.68 -14.88
N VAL A 69 3.84 9.46 -14.90
CA VAL A 69 4.84 10.54 -14.90
C VAL A 69 5.51 10.64 -16.26
N PHE A 70 5.41 11.81 -16.88
CA PHE A 70 6.06 12.18 -18.14
C PHE A 70 7.04 13.34 -17.91
N PRO A 71 8.00 13.59 -18.81
CA PRO A 71 8.79 14.81 -18.75
C PRO A 71 7.89 16.06 -18.85
N GLY A 72 7.70 16.76 -17.73
CA GLY A 72 6.91 18.00 -17.64
C GLY A 72 5.44 17.82 -17.24
N GLU A 73 4.95 16.58 -17.07
CA GLU A 73 3.56 16.32 -16.71
C GLU A 73 3.43 15.13 -15.75
N THR A 74 2.51 15.22 -14.80
CA THR A 74 2.12 14.08 -13.95
C THR A 74 0.61 13.98 -13.93
N ILE A 75 0.09 12.81 -14.30
CA ILE A 75 -1.33 12.53 -14.42
C ILE A 75 -1.73 11.53 -13.34
N ALA A 76 -2.69 11.89 -12.48
CA ALA A 76 -3.23 10.96 -11.49
C ALA A 76 -4.21 9.99 -12.15
N LEU A 77 -3.86 8.69 -12.16
CA LEU A 77 -4.68 7.62 -12.75
C LEU A 77 -5.69 7.05 -11.76
N ARG A 78 -5.32 6.93 -10.49
CA ARG A 78 -6.17 6.35 -9.45
C ARG A 78 -5.79 6.92 -8.07
N ARG A 79 -6.80 7.34 -7.31
CA ARG A 79 -6.69 7.63 -5.87
C ARG A 79 -7.66 6.71 -5.16
N GLU A 80 -7.14 5.75 -4.41
CA GLU A 80 -7.98 4.92 -3.54
C GLU A 80 -8.29 5.71 -2.26
N PRO A 81 -9.57 5.80 -1.84
CA PRO A 81 -9.94 6.65 -0.73
C PRO A 81 -9.45 6.10 0.61
N SER A 82 -9.12 7.02 1.52
CA SER A 82 -9.15 6.76 2.97
C SER A 82 -10.63 6.84 3.39
N ASP A 83 -11.31 5.70 3.47
CA ASP A 83 -12.56 5.60 4.25
C ASP A 83 -12.21 5.12 5.67
#